data_AF-A0A7K4X143-F1
#
_entry.id   AF-A0A7K4X143-F1
#
_cell.length_a   1.000
_cell.length_b   1.000
_cell.length_c   1.000
_cell.angle_alpha   90.00
_cell.angle_beta   90.00
_cell.angle_gamma   90.00
#
_symmetry.space_group_name_H-M   'P 1'
#
loop_
_entity.id
_entity.type
_entity.pdbx_description
1 polymer ?
#
loop_
_entity_poly.entity_id
_entity_poly.type
_entity_poly.pdbx_seq_one_letter_code
_entity_poly.pdbx_strand_id
1 'polypeptide(L)'
;LGEGLGAKETPQQRFQRLQHEVQELLRDVEQIQSSVKDAGAQEELTPVALARQVEGLKQQLLSSHLEQVLGPGATIDFADPEGALAKRLLQQLEVAKCSRASPGKGPPRAPPAAGDAVTFELYWRPEQNQFTHSAKVGGYLSLTHLGGTTPEPDTP
;
A
#
# COMPACT_ATOMS: atom_id res chain seq x y z
N LEU A 1 45.00 -52.67 4.28
CA LEU A 1 44.02 -53.72 3.92
C LEU A 1 43.76 -54.54 5.18
N GLY A 2 42.69 -54.20 5.90
CA GLY A 2 42.34 -54.83 7.19
C GLY A 2 40.91 -55.35 7.16
N GLU A 3 40.53 -56.05 6.09
CA GLU A 3 39.29 -56.84 6.07
C GLU A 3 39.57 -58.18 6.75
N GLY A 4 39.31 -58.22 8.05
CA GLY A 4 39.37 -59.42 8.89
C GLY A 4 37.98 -60.01 9.09
N LEU A 5 37.46 -60.70 8.06
CA LEU A 5 36.40 -61.70 8.22
C LEU A 5 36.91 -62.81 9.15
N GLY A 6 36.45 -62.86 10.42
CA GLY A 6 36.54 -64.10 11.21
C GLY A 6 36.88 -64.03 12.71
N ALA A 7 37.20 -62.87 13.30
CA ALA A 7 37.37 -62.75 14.76
C ALA A 7 36.26 -61.88 15.35
N LYS A 8 35.60 -62.32 16.43
CA LYS A 8 34.69 -61.46 17.19
C LYS A 8 35.42 -60.16 17.54
N GLU A 9 34.88 -59.01 17.11
CA GLU A 9 35.42 -57.69 17.45
C GLU A 9 35.77 -57.63 18.94
N THR A 10 36.97 -57.15 19.27
CA THR A 10 37.28 -56.82 20.66
C THR A 10 36.34 -55.71 21.13
N PRO A 11 35.99 -55.66 22.44
CA PRO A 11 35.11 -54.61 22.96
C PRO A 11 35.59 -53.19 22.61
N GLN A 12 36.90 -52.98 22.52
CA GLN A 12 37.52 -51.70 22.21
C GLN A 12 37.40 -51.33 20.71
N GLN A 13 37.54 -52.30 19.80
CA GLN A 13 37.26 -52.08 18.37
C GLN A 13 35.78 -51.75 18.13
N ARG A 14 34.88 -52.48 18.80
CA ARG A 14 33.44 -52.23 18.71
C ARG A 14 33.08 -50.82 19.18
N PHE A 15 33.70 -50.35 20.27
CA PHE A 15 33.51 -48.99 20.78
C PHE A 15 33.95 -47.93 19.77
N GLN A 16 35.13 -48.08 19.16
CA GLN A 16 35.62 -47.15 18.14
C GLN A 16 34.71 -47.11 16.92
N ARG A 17 34.26 -48.27 16.42
CA ARG A 17 33.30 -48.34 15.31
C ARG A 17 31.99 -47.64 15.65
N LEU A 18 31.41 -47.94 16.82
CA LEU A 18 30.18 -47.28 17.28
C LEU A 18 30.35 -45.77 17.42
N GLN A 19 31.50 -45.31 17.91
CA GLN A 19 31.77 -43.88 18.06
C GLN A 19 31.76 -43.17 16.70
N HIS A 20 32.39 -43.79 15.68
CA HIS A 20 32.34 -43.29 14.32
C HIS A 20 30.91 -43.31 13.77
N GLU A 21 30.20 -44.43 13.87
CA GLU A 21 28.81 -44.55 13.41
C GLU A 21 27.89 -43.50 14.06
N VAL A 22 28.05 -43.23 15.35
CA VAL A 22 27.28 -42.19 16.06
C VAL A 22 27.64 -40.79 15.56
N GLN A 23 28.92 -40.50 15.30
CA GLN A 23 29.32 -39.21 14.73
C GLN A 23 28.80 -39.02 13.30
N GLU A 24 28.82 -40.07 12.47
CA GLU A 24 28.26 -40.02 11.13
C GLU A 24 26.75 -39.76 11.19
N LEU A 25 26.04 -40.49 12.06
CA LEU A 25 24.61 -40.31 12.25
C LEU A 25 24.25 -38.89 12.72
N LEU A 26 25.05 -38.30 13.62
CA LEU A 26 24.85 -36.91 14.06
C LEU A 26 24.98 -35.92 12.90
N ARG A 27 26.02 -36.07 12.08
CA ARG A 27 26.25 -35.23 10.91
C ARG A 27 25.14 -35.38 9.87
N ASP A 28 24.68 -36.61 9.63
CA ASP A 28 23.59 -36.88 8.70
C ASP A 28 22.28 -36.24 9.19
N VAL A 29 22.00 -36.28 10.49
CA VAL A 29 20.84 -35.60 11.08
C VAL A 29 20.95 -34.07 10.95
N GLU A 30 22.12 -33.48 11.17
CA GLU A 30 22.35 -32.05 10.96
C GLU A 30 22.14 -31.65 9.49
N GLN A 31 22.62 -32.47 8.55
CA GLN A 31 22.44 -32.25 7.12
C GLN A 31 20.97 -32.40 6.68
N ILE A 32 20.23 -33.36 7.25
CA ILE A 32 18.79 -33.49 7.02
C ILE A 32 18.07 -32.26 7.58
N GLN A 33 18.42 -31.79 8.78
CA GLN A 33 17.80 -30.60 9.36
C GLN A 33 18.07 -29.32 8.55
N SER A 34 19.28 -29.12 8.02
CA SER A 34 19.58 -27.96 7.16
C SER A 34 18.79 -28.04 5.85
N SER A 35 18.75 -29.22 5.22
CA SER A 35 18.01 -29.43 3.96
C SER A 35 16.49 -29.20 4.14
N VAL A 36 15.93 -29.59 5.28
CA VAL A 36 14.51 -29.34 5.60
C VAL A 36 14.24 -27.85 5.85
N LYS A 37 15.16 -27.12 6.50
CA LYS A 37 15.03 -25.66 6.67
C LYS A 37 15.04 -24.93 5.33
N ASP A 38 15.94 -25.31 4.43
CA ASP A 38 16.01 -24.72 3.08
C ASP A 38 14.78 -25.06 2.23
N ALA A 39 14.28 -26.30 2.32
CA ALA A 39 13.06 -26.72 1.64
C ALA A 39 11.81 -25.99 2.18
N GLY A 40 11.73 -25.74 3.48
CA GLY A 40 10.64 -24.95 4.09
C GLY A 40 10.63 -23.49 3.62
N ALA A 41 11.80 -22.88 3.42
CA ALA A 41 11.90 -21.54 2.83
C ALA A 41 11.48 -21.53 1.34
N GLN A 42 11.64 -22.65 0.63
CA GLN A 42 11.21 -22.82 -0.75
C GLN A 42 9.70 -23.08 -0.86
N GLU A 43 9.07 -23.65 0.17
CA GLU A 43 7.62 -23.88 0.26
C GLU A 43 6.84 -22.55 0.38
N GLU A 44 7.43 -21.52 1.00
CA GLU A 44 6.82 -20.17 1.05
C GLU A 44 6.71 -19.51 -0.34
N LEU A 45 7.55 -19.91 -1.30
CA LEU A 45 7.45 -19.52 -2.70
C LEU A 45 6.44 -20.40 -3.45
N THR A 46 5.20 -20.46 -2.93
CA THR A 46 4.11 -21.13 -3.64
C THR A 46 3.88 -20.46 -4.99
N PRO A 47 3.65 -21.21 -6.09
CA PRO A 47 3.38 -20.65 -7.42
C PRO A 47 2.24 -19.63 -7.43
N VAL A 48 1.26 -19.79 -6.53
CA VAL A 48 0.13 -18.87 -6.35
C VAL A 48 0.56 -17.53 -5.74
N ALA A 49 1.50 -17.54 -4.79
CA ALA A 49 2.03 -16.31 -4.19
C ALA A 49 2.84 -15.51 -5.23
N LEU A 50 3.62 -16.19 -6.06
CA LEU A 50 4.35 -15.57 -7.16
C LEU A 50 3.39 -15.00 -8.22
N ALA A 51 2.35 -15.74 -8.59
CA ALA A 51 1.33 -15.26 -9.53
C ALA A 51 0.63 -13.98 -9.02
N ARG A 52 0.30 -13.92 -7.72
CA ARG A 52 -0.26 -12.71 -7.09
C ARG A 52 0.71 -11.53 -7.12
N GLN A 53 2.00 -11.75 -6.86
CA GLN A 53 3.01 -10.69 -6.96
C GLN A 53 3.13 -10.16 -8.40
N VAL A 54 3.15 -11.06 -9.39
CA VAL A 54 3.21 -10.68 -10.82
C VAL A 54 1.94 -9.92 -11.23
N GLU A 55 0.77 -10.32 -10.77
CA GLU A 55 -0.47 -9.60 -11.03
C GLU A 55 -0.50 -8.21 -10.38
N GLY A 56 0.02 -8.09 -9.16
CA GLY A 56 0.21 -6.79 -8.49
C GLY A 56 1.13 -5.86 -9.30
N LEU A 57 2.27 -6.38 -9.76
CA LEU A 57 3.21 -5.63 -10.60
C LEU A 57 2.59 -5.20 -11.93
N LYS A 58 1.81 -6.08 -12.58
CA LYS A 58 1.04 -5.76 -13.80
C LYS A 58 0.10 -4.58 -13.54
N GLN A 59 -0.62 -4.60 -12.42
CA GLN A 59 -1.56 -3.54 -12.07
C GLN A 59 -0.85 -2.20 -11.84
N GLN A 60 0.31 -2.21 -11.19
CA GLN A 60 1.13 -1.01 -10.98
C GLN A 60 1.69 -0.43 -12.29
N LEU A 61 2.11 -1.29 -13.21
CA LEU A 61 2.57 -0.86 -14.53
C LEU A 61 1.43 -0.19 -15.30
N LEU A 62 0.24 -0.80 -15.29
CA LEU A 62 -0.95 -0.25 -15.94
C LEU A 62 -1.34 1.10 -15.34
N SER A 63 -1.33 1.24 -14.01
CA SER A 63 -1.65 2.53 -13.37
C SER A 63 -0.64 3.62 -13.72
N SER A 64 0.66 3.29 -13.72
CA SER A 64 1.72 4.23 -14.09
C SER A 64 1.62 4.65 -15.55
N HIS A 65 1.34 3.71 -16.45
CA HIS A 65 1.13 4.01 -17.85
C HIS A 65 -0.13 4.85 -18.07
N LEU A 66 -1.23 4.56 -17.36
CA LEU A 66 -2.44 5.39 -17.39
C LEU A 66 -2.16 6.82 -16.92
N GLU A 67 -1.36 7.01 -15.86
CA GLU A 67 -0.95 8.33 -15.39
C GLU A 67 -0.09 9.07 -16.43
N GLN A 68 0.82 8.37 -17.13
CA GLN A 68 1.61 8.96 -18.22
C GLN A 68 0.75 9.38 -19.41
N VAL A 69 -0.25 8.57 -19.78
CA VAL A 69 -1.12 8.84 -20.93
C VAL A 69 -2.14 9.93 -20.62
N LEU A 70 -2.74 9.90 -19.44
CA LEU A 70 -3.77 10.86 -19.02
C LEU A 70 -3.17 12.17 -18.49
N GLY A 71 -1.91 12.14 -18.07
CA GLY A 71 -1.20 13.26 -17.46
C GLY A 71 -1.42 13.37 -15.95
N PRO A 72 -0.51 14.04 -15.23
CA PRO A 72 -0.62 14.20 -13.78
C PRO A 72 -1.87 15.02 -13.43
N GLY A 73 -2.71 14.46 -12.54
CA GLY A 73 -3.93 15.12 -12.05
C GLY A 73 -5.20 14.86 -12.87
N ALA A 74 -5.17 13.96 -13.85
CA ALA A 74 -6.37 13.52 -14.55
C ALA A 74 -7.34 12.82 -13.58
N THR A 75 -8.54 13.39 -13.43
CA THR A 75 -9.62 12.83 -12.61
C THR A 75 -10.58 12.08 -13.53
N ILE A 76 -10.64 10.75 -13.38
CA ILE A 76 -11.60 9.91 -14.10
C ILE A 76 -12.80 9.70 -13.19
N ASP A 77 -13.92 10.35 -13.50
CA ASP A 77 -15.19 10.06 -12.86
C ASP A 77 -15.98 9.05 -13.71
N PHE A 78 -16.04 7.80 -13.23
CA PHE A 78 -16.80 6.75 -13.90
C PHE A 78 -18.32 6.92 -13.79
N ALA A 79 -18.80 7.75 -12.86
CA ALA A 79 -20.23 8.02 -12.70
C ALA A 79 -20.73 9.09 -13.68
N ASP A 80 -19.86 10.01 -14.12
CA ASP A 80 -20.18 11.04 -15.12
C ASP A 80 -19.03 11.25 -16.13
N PRO A 81 -18.85 10.33 -17.09
CA PRO A 81 -17.73 10.37 -18.04
C PRO A 81 -17.75 11.57 -18.99
N GLU A 82 -18.91 12.19 -19.21
CA GLU A 82 -19.07 13.35 -20.10
C GLU A 82 -19.20 14.69 -19.34
N GLY A 83 -19.21 14.65 -18.00
CA GLY A 83 -19.52 15.80 -17.16
C GLY A 83 -20.93 16.36 -17.40
N ALA A 84 -21.87 15.51 -17.87
CA ALA A 84 -23.21 15.93 -18.26
C ALA A 84 -24.04 16.41 -17.07
N LEU A 85 -23.85 15.82 -15.89
CA LEU A 85 -24.53 16.23 -14.66
C LEU A 85 -24.05 17.60 -14.22
N ALA A 86 -22.74 17.85 -14.24
CA ALA A 86 -22.16 19.16 -13.94
C ALA A 86 -22.69 20.24 -14.91
N LYS A 87 -22.71 19.96 -16.22
CA LYS A 87 -23.26 20.88 -17.24
C LYS A 87 -24.74 21.19 -17.02
N ARG A 88 -25.55 20.18 -16.71
CA ARG A 88 -26.99 20.35 -16.45
C ARG A 88 -27.24 21.18 -15.20
N LEU A 89 -26.52 20.92 -14.12
CA LEU A 89 -26.61 21.72 -12.88
C LEU A 89 -26.24 23.19 -13.16
N LEU A 90 -25.16 23.46 -13.88
CA LEU A 90 -24.78 24.83 -14.27
C LEU A 90 -25.88 25.51 -15.11
N GLN A 91 -26.47 24.80 -16.07
CA GLN A 91 -27.58 25.33 -16.89
C GLN A 91 -28.82 25.63 -16.04
N GLN A 92 -29.20 24.73 -15.12
CA GLN A 92 -30.34 24.94 -14.23
C GLN A 92 -30.12 26.14 -13.30
N LEU A 93 -28.89 26.35 -12.82
CA LEU A 93 -28.53 27.53 -12.03
C LEU A 93 -28.64 28.83 -12.85
N GLU A 94 -28.20 28.84 -14.10
CA GLU A 94 -28.34 30.02 -14.97
C GLU A 94 -29.82 30.33 -15.28
N VAL A 95 -30.66 29.31 -15.49
CA VAL A 95 -32.11 29.49 -15.68
C VAL A 95 -32.77 30.08 -14.42
N ALA A 96 -32.45 29.54 -13.24
CA ALA A 96 -32.95 30.05 -11.96
C ALA A 96 -32.42 31.46 -11.61
N LYS A 97 -31.25 31.84 -12.14
CA LYS A 97 -30.68 33.18 -11.99
C LYS A 97 -31.38 34.20 -12.90
N CYS A 98 -31.73 33.81 -14.14
CA CYS A 98 -32.47 34.65 -15.08
C CYS A 98 -33.94 34.88 -14.68
N SER A 99 -34.61 33.91 -14.05
CA SER A 99 -36.00 34.08 -13.56
C SER A 99 -36.13 35.16 -12.46
N ARG A 100 -35.02 35.49 -11.79
CA ARG A 100 -34.97 36.50 -10.71
C ARG A 100 -34.72 37.93 -11.19
N ALA A 101 -34.42 38.15 -12.48
CA ALA A 101 -33.97 39.44 -13.03
C ALA A 101 -35.09 40.35 -13.61
N SER A 102 -36.35 40.13 -13.27
CA SER A 102 -37.47 41.04 -13.62
C SER A 102 -37.78 41.99 -12.44
N PRO A 103 -37.46 43.30 -12.52
CA PRO A 103 -37.94 44.27 -11.54
C PRO A 103 -39.37 44.70 -11.92
N GLY A 104 -40.33 43.80 -11.70
CA GLY A 104 -41.76 44.08 -11.87
C GLY A 104 -42.37 44.67 -10.60
N LYS A 105 -42.59 45.98 -10.60
CA LYS A 105 -43.28 46.75 -9.54
C LYS A 105 -44.75 46.28 -9.42
N GLY A 106 -45.12 45.65 -8.30
CA GLY A 106 -46.51 45.23 -7.99
C GLY A 106 -46.66 44.71 -6.55
N PRO A 107 -47.87 44.80 -5.93
CA PRO A 107 -48.11 44.79 -4.48
C PRO A 107 -47.93 43.38 -3.83
N PRO A 108 -47.90 43.26 -2.48
CA PRO A 108 -47.24 42.15 -1.80
C PRO A 108 -48.01 40.85 -2.03
N ARG A 109 -47.40 39.94 -2.80
CA ARG A 109 -47.91 38.59 -3.02
C ARG A 109 -47.21 37.63 -2.06
N ALA A 110 -48.01 36.69 -1.55
CA ALA A 110 -47.74 35.61 -0.59
C ALA A 110 -46.32 35.00 -0.62
N PRO A 111 -45.87 34.38 0.50
CA PRO A 111 -44.55 33.74 0.59
C PRO A 111 -44.29 32.80 -0.61
N PRO A 112 -43.07 32.81 -1.16
CA PRO A 112 -42.76 32.06 -2.38
C PRO A 112 -43.05 30.57 -2.16
N ALA A 113 -43.77 29.96 -3.11
CA ALA A 113 -43.97 28.52 -3.15
C ALA A 113 -42.61 27.83 -3.20
N ALA A 114 -42.46 26.74 -2.42
CA ALA A 114 -41.22 26.01 -2.16
C ALA A 114 -40.53 25.36 -3.39
N GLY A 115 -40.95 25.69 -4.61
CA GLY A 115 -40.47 25.08 -5.85
C GLY A 115 -39.38 25.85 -6.60
N ASP A 116 -39.10 27.11 -6.26
CA ASP A 116 -38.14 27.97 -6.98
C ASP A 116 -37.02 28.50 -6.06
N ALA A 117 -36.59 27.67 -5.11
CA ALA A 117 -35.51 28.01 -4.18
C ALA A 117 -34.32 27.06 -4.39
N VAL A 118 -33.20 27.62 -4.86
CA VAL A 118 -31.93 26.88 -4.94
C VAL A 118 -31.29 26.90 -3.55
N THR A 119 -31.14 25.73 -2.94
CA THR A 119 -30.50 25.56 -1.62
C THR A 119 -29.15 24.89 -1.81
N PHE A 120 -28.08 25.54 -1.36
CA PHE A 120 -26.74 24.96 -1.33
C PHE A 120 -26.39 24.62 0.12
N GLU A 121 -26.25 23.33 0.42
CA GLU A 121 -25.81 22.87 1.73
C GLU A 121 -24.31 22.53 1.68
N LEU A 122 -23.50 23.35 2.34
CA LEU A 122 -22.06 23.13 2.46
C LEU A 122 -21.75 22.47 3.81
N TYR A 123 -21.37 21.20 3.77
CA TYR A 123 -20.85 20.49 4.93
C TYR A 123 -19.32 20.56 4.92
N TRP A 124 -18.74 21.38 5.81
CA TRP A 124 -17.28 21.56 5.89
C TRP A 124 -16.77 21.38 7.33
N ARG A 125 -15.66 20.66 7.50
CA ARG A 125 -14.97 20.46 8.79
C ARG A 125 -13.59 21.14 8.78
N PRO A 126 -13.51 22.43 9.14
CA PRO A 126 -12.28 23.21 8.99
C PRO A 126 -11.13 22.74 9.89
N GLU A 127 -11.42 22.27 11.11
CA GLU A 127 -10.38 21.82 12.04
C GLU A 127 -9.71 20.52 11.58
N GLN A 128 -10.49 19.58 11.05
CA GLN A 128 -9.95 18.31 10.58
C GLN A 128 -9.04 18.50 9.37
N ASN A 129 -9.43 19.37 8.41
CA ASN A 129 -8.61 19.65 7.23
C ASN A 129 -7.34 20.44 7.59
N GLN A 130 -7.42 21.41 8.51
CA GLN A 130 -6.23 22.11 9.00
C GLN A 130 -5.29 21.17 9.76
N PHE A 131 -5.83 20.27 10.59
CA PHE A 131 -5.02 19.29 11.30
C PHE A 131 -4.32 18.33 10.33
N THR A 132 -5.03 17.79 9.33
CA THR A 132 -4.44 16.90 8.32
C THR A 132 -3.37 17.61 7.49
N HIS A 133 -3.59 18.88 7.09
CA HIS A 133 -2.61 19.65 6.34
C HIS A 133 -1.36 19.96 7.20
N SER A 134 -1.56 20.47 8.42
CA SER A 134 -0.48 20.79 9.35
C SER A 134 0.30 19.55 9.82
N ALA A 135 -0.37 18.40 10.01
CA ALA A 135 0.29 17.14 10.30
C ALA A 135 1.13 16.65 9.11
N LYS A 136 0.62 16.77 7.88
CA LYS A 136 1.35 16.41 6.67
C LYS A 136 2.59 17.28 6.49
N VAL A 137 2.46 18.61 6.64
CA VAL A 137 3.59 19.56 6.58
C VAL A 137 4.58 19.38 7.74
N GLY A 138 4.07 19.20 8.96
CA GLY A 138 4.88 18.93 10.15
C GLY A 138 5.69 17.65 10.03
N GLY A 139 5.10 16.58 9.47
CA GLY A 139 5.79 15.33 9.17
C GLY A 139 6.96 15.50 8.19
N TYR A 140 6.79 16.32 7.14
CA TYR A 140 7.89 16.63 6.22
C TYR A 140 9.01 17.46 6.89
N LEU A 141 8.67 18.40 7.78
CA LEU A 141 9.65 19.23 8.50
C LEU A 141 10.42 18.44 9.58
N SER A 142 9.76 17.49 10.26
CA SER A 142 10.44 16.61 11.23
C SER A 142 11.40 15.65 10.54
N LEU A 143 11.08 15.17 9.33
CA LEU A 143 11.95 14.27 8.57
C LEU A 143 13.21 14.98 8.02
N THR A 144 13.12 16.28 7.71
CA THR A 144 14.29 17.06 7.26
C THR A 144 15.22 17.47 8.39
N HIS A 145 14.74 17.56 9.64
CA HIS A 145 15.59 17.80 10.81
C HIS A 145 16.36 16.55 11.30
N LEU A 146 15.90 15.34 11.00
CA LEU A 146 16.60 14.10 11.37
C LEU A 146 17.74 13.72 10.41
N GLY A 147 17.94 14.47 9.31
CA GLY A 147 19.04 14.25 8.35
C GLY A 147 20.28 15.12 8.58
N GLY A 148 20.30 16.00 9.57
CA GLY A 148 21.41 16.92 9.85
C GLY A 148 22.17 16.55 11.11
N THR A 149 22.98 15.48 11.07
CA THR A 149 23.97 15.22 12.13
C THR A 149 25.15 16.16 11.90
N THR A 150 25.14 17.31 12.58
CA THR A 150 26.28 18.24 12.61
C THR A 150 27.47 17.55 13.30
N PRO A 151 28.66 17.45 12.68
CA PRO A 151 29.84 16.98 13.38
C PRO A 151 30.29 18.05 14.39
N GLU A 152 30.48 17.61 15.63
CA GLU A 152 31.02 18.37 16.76
C GLU A 152 32.44 18.89 16.42
N PRO A 153 32.75 20.18 16.65
CA PRO A 153 34.12 20.67 16.48
C PRO A 153 34.96 20.34 17.72
N ASP A 154 35.95 19.47 17.52
CA ASP A 154 37.04 19.20 18.46
C ASP A 154 37.66 20.51 18.99
N THR A 155 37.73 20.61 20.31
CA THR A 155 38.32 21.74 21.02
C THR A 155 39.81 21.46 21.26
N PRO A 156 40.73 22.39 20.98
CA PRO A 156 42.14 22.25 21.40
C PRO A 156 42.37 22.64 22.87
#